data_AF-A0A4Q2XSU3-F1
#
_entry.id   AF-A0A4Q2XSU3-F1
#
_cell.length_a   1.000
_cell.length_b   1.000
_cell.length_c   1.000
_cell.angle_alpha   90.00
_cell.angle_beta   90.00
_cell.angle_gamma   90.00
#
_symmetry.space_group_name_H-M   'P 1'
#
loop_
_entity.id
_entity.type
_entity.pdbx_description
1 polymer ?
#
loop_
_entity_poly.entity_id
_entity_poly.type
_entity_poly.pdbx_seq_one_letter_code
_entity_poly.pdbx_strand_id
1 'polypeptide(L)'
;MTGIILLAAGESKRFGSPKQLAHFRGKPLLRHAVDTALEAGLGPVNVVLGAVDQPCRDVLEGMNVSIIHHAGWEKGMGGSISVGIRPWMGRRNPLKGVIVLLADQPEVTAAHLRALAAASAGHSIVAAAYSGQVGVPAWFAPDKFMRLLLLEGEKGAKTLIAREPRVRRIEIPAAAFDIDTPEDLPGAAPAADAADLPDITVGEPAPPGGIRLRKELFRIKNPLRFVAPLGAFR
;
A
#
# COMPACT_ATOMS: atom_id res chain seq x y z
N MET A 1 6.74 19.75 1.23
CA MET A 1 7.00 18.30 1.37
C MET A 1 6.30 17.56 0.26
N THR A 2 6.81 16.39 -0.09
CA THR A 2 6.23 15.47 -1.07
C THR A 2 5.87 14.19 -0.34
N GLY A 3 4.61 13.75 -0.44
CA GLY A 3 4.19 12.46 0.12
C GLY A 3 4.56 11.30 -0.80
N ILE A 4 4.67 10.09 -0.28
CA ILE A 4 4.88 8.87 -1.09
C ILE A 4 3.75 7.87 -0.83
N ILE A 5 3.05 7.47 -1.88
CA ILE A 5 2.08 6.38 -1.87
C ILE A 5 2.81 5.13 -2.37
N LEU A 6 3.07 4.19 -1.47
CA LEU A 6 3.65 2.90 -1.79
C LEU A 6 2.53 1.87 -1.99
N LEU A 7 2.45 1.30 -3.20
CA LEU A 7 1.44 0.31 -3.55
C LEU A 7 1.95 -1.10 -3.29
N ALA A 8 1.28 -1.83 -2.40
CA ALA A 8 1.59 -3.21 -2.03
C ALA A 8 0.33 -4.08 -1.85
N ALA A 9 -0.78 -3.69 -2.47
CA ALA A 9 -2.10 -4.29 -2.25
C ALA A 9 -2.40 -5.55 -3.08
N GLY A 10 -1.52 -5.93 -4.02
CA GLY A 10 -1.75 -7.02 -4.98
C GLY A 10 -1.63 -8.42 -4.38
N GLU A 11 -2.32 -9.38 -5.00
CA GLU A 11 -2.34 -10.81 -4.63
C GLU A 11 -1.12 -11.63 -5.07
N SER A 12 -0.28 -11.10 -5.95
CA SER A 12 0.94 -11.80 -6.41
C SER A 12 0.68 -13.16 -7.07
N LYS A 13 -0.43 -13.30 -7.83
CA LYS A 13 -0.89 -14.56 -8.44
C LYS A 13 0.19 -15.39 -9.16
N ARG A 14 1.15 -14.74 -9.82
CA ARG A 14 2.22 -15.42 -10.59
C ARG A 14 3.40 -15.89 -9.73
N PHE A 15 3.51 -15.38 -8.51
CA PHE A 15 4.63 -15.65 -7.61
C PHE A 15 4.41 -16.92 -6.76
N GLY A 16 3.18 -17.45 -6.71
CA GLY A 16 2.82 -18.64 -5.92
C GLY A 16 2.78 -18.41 -4.40
N SER A 17 3.26 -17.26 -3.93
CA SER A 17 3.23 -16.81 -2.53
C SER A 17 3.15 -15.28 -2.46
N PRO A 18 2.88 -14.68 -1.29
CA PRO A 18 2.90 -13.22 -1.11
C PRO A 18 4.25 -12.57 -1.48
N LYS A 19 4.37 -11.99 -2.68
CA LYS A 19 5.63 -11.37 -3.14
C LYS A 19 6.14 -10.27 -2.22
N GLN A 20 5.23 -9.57 -1.53
CA GLN A 20 5.56 -8.55 -0.52
C GLN A 20 6.51 -9.07 0.57
N LEU A 21 6.38 -10.36 0.91
CA LEU A 21 7.13 -11.02 1.98
C LEU A 21 8.36 -11.79 1.44
N ALA A 22 8.48 -11.89 0.12
CA ALA A 22 9.62 -12.55 -0.51
C ALA A 22 10.92 -11.80 -0.16
N HIS A 23 11.96 -12.55 0.15
CA HIS A 23 13.23 -11.97 0.57
C HIS A 23 14.08 -11.62 -0.65
N PHE A 24 14.35 -10.33 -0.80
CA PHE A 24 15.33 -9.81 -1.74
C PHE A 24 16.54 -9.34 -0.93
N ARG A 25 17.77 -9.75 -1.29
CA ARG A 25 19.00 -9.35 -0.56
C ARG A 25 18.89 -9.44 0.99
N GLY A 26 18.20 -10.49 1.49
CA GLY A 26 18.07 -10.77 2.93
C GLY A 26 16.95 -10.03 3.67
N LYS A 27 16.07 -9.29 3.01
CA LYS A 27 14.94 -8.60 3.65
C LYS A 27 13.66 -8.67 2.79
N PRO A 28 12.45 -8.63 3.38
CA PRO A 28 11.20 -8.62 2.62
C PRO A 28 11.14 -7.48 1.60
N LEU A 29 10.64 -7.76 0.39
CA LEU A 29 10.49 -6.77 -0.68
C LEU A 29 9.74 -5.52 -0.25
N LEU A 30 8.63 -5.70 0.48
CA LEU A 30 7.87 -4.58 1.03
C LEU A 30 8.73 -3.67 1.92
N ARG A 31 9.59 -4.27 2.75
CA ARG A 31 10.46 -3.53 3.66
C ARG A 31 11.55 -2.77 2.91
N HIS A 32 12.12 -3.36 1.85
CA HIS A 32 13.03 -2.64 0.96
C HIS A 32 12.39 -1.38 0.36
N ALA A 33 11.18 -1.51 -0.17
CA ALA A 33 10.50 -0.37 -0.79
C ALA A 33 10.13 0.72 0.24
N VAL A 34 9.76 0.33 1.46
CA VAL A 34 9.51 1.29 2.56
C VAL A 34 10.79 1.98 3.01
N ASP A 35 11.90 1.25 3.17
CA ASP A 35 13.19 1.85 3.52
C ASP A 35 13.60 2.89 2.47
N THR A 36 13.53 2.54 1.17
CA THR A 36 13.75 3.47 0.06
C THR A 36 12.89 4.73 0.16
N ALA A 37 11.60 4.59 0.49
CA ALA A 37 10.67 5.71 0.62
C ALA A 37 11.02 6.62 1.80
N LEU A 38 11.38 6.04 2.95
CA LEU A 38 11.75 6.78 4.16
C LEU A 38 13.12 7.47 4.01
N GLU A 39 14.12 6.77 3.47
CA GLU A 39 15.45 7.29 3.17
C GLU A 39 15.44 8.45 2.18
N ALA A 40 14.40 8.57 1.35
CA ALA A 40 14.23 9.71 0.47
C ALA A 40 14.04 11.03 1.23
N GLY A 41 13.50 10.98 2.45
CA GLY A 41 13.35 12.16 3.34
C GLY A 41 12.39 13.23 2.79
N LEU A 42 11.45 12.85 1.92
CA LEU A 42 10.61 13.80 1.17
C LEU A 42 9.37 14.29 1.94
N GLY A 43 8.84 13.45 2.83
CA GLY A 43 7.59 13.70 3.54
C GLY A 43 6.93 12.41 4.03
N PRO A 44 5.61 12.42 4.32
CA PRO A 44 4.90 11.26 4.85
C PRO A 44 4.80 10.13 3.82
N VAL A 45 4.84 8.90 4.30
CA VAL A 45 4.70 7.68 3.48
C VAL A 45 3.40 6.96 3.86
N ASN A 46 2.55 6.74 2.86
CA ASN A 46 1.36 5.92 2.97
C ASN A 46 1.62 4.59 2.27
N VAL A 47 1.56 3.47 2.99
CA VAL A 47 1.68 2.12 2.44
C VAL A 47 0.29 1.53 2.28
N VAL A 48 -0.08 1.17 1.05
CA VAL A 48 -1.40 0.61 0.74
C VAL A 48 -1.30 -0.91 0.65
N LEU A 49 -1.97 -1.59 1.59
CA LEU A 49 -2.06 -3.04 1.67
C LEU A 49 -3.43 -3.52 1.18
N GLY A 50 -3.55 -4.82 0.90
CA GLY A 50 -4.74 -5.42 0.29
C GLY A 50 -4.83 -6.91 0.61
N ALA A 51 -4.62 -7.75 -0.39
CA ALA A 51 -4.75 -9.22 -0.30
C ALA A 51 -3.97 -9.82 0.88
N VAL A 52 -2.78 -9.29 1.18
CA VAL A 52 -1.92 -9.73 2.27
C VAL A 52 -1.73 -8.55 3.23
N ASP A 53 -2.58 -8.49 4.26
CA ASP A 53 -2.61 -7.35 5.20
C ASP A 53 -1.79 -7.62 6.46
N GLN A 54 -2.21 -8.56 7.31
CA GLN A 54 -1.58 -8.75 8.64
C GLN A 54 -0.08 -9.09 8.56
N PRO A 55 0.38 -10.07 7.76
CA PRO A 55 1.81 -10.36 7.66
C PRO A 55 2.63 -9.15 7.15
N CYS A 56 2.04 -8.34 6.27
CA CYS A 56 2.65 -7.11 5.77
C CYS A 56 2.72 -6.02 6.86
N ARG A 57 1.76 -5.98 7.80
CA ARG A 57 1.83 -5.08 8.96
C ARG A 57 2.96 -5.48 9.89
N ASP A 58 3.11 -6.78 10.14
CA ASP A 58 4.11 -7.30 11.07
C ASP A 58 5.53 -6.96 10.59
N VAL A 59 5.82 -7.10 9.29
CA VAL A 59 7.14 -6.72 8.73
C VAL A 59 7.40 -5.20 8.72
N LEU A 60 6.36 -4.39 8.88
CA LEU A 60 6.42 -2.92 8.93
C LEU A 60 6.29 -2.36 10.36
N GLU A 61 6.24 -3.22 11.38
CA GLU A 61 6.13 -2.79 12.76
C GLU A 61 7.29 -1.86 13.16
N GLY A 62 6.96 -0.77 13.87
CA GLY A 62 7.93 0.24 14.31
C GLY A 62 8.42 1.20 13.22
N MET A 63 8.00 1.04 11.96
CA MET A 63 8.38 1.96 10.88
C MET A 63 7.49 3.20 10.86
N ASN A 64 8.08 4.36 10.53
CA ASN A 64 7.36 5.65 10.49
C ASN A 64 6.53 5.82 9.21
N VAL A 65 5.54 4.94 9.02
CA VAL A 65 4.64 4.93 7.86
C VAL A 65 3.18 4.88 8.31
N SER A 66 2.27 5.36 7.46
CA SER A 66 0.83 5.16 7.63
C SER A 66 0.39 3.97 6.78
N ILE A 67 -0.10 2.91 7.44
CA ILE A 67 -0.61 1.72 6.75
C ILE A 67 -2.10 1.90 6.44
N ILE A 68 -2.47 1.76 5.18
CA ILE A 68 -3.85 1.90 4.68
C ILE A 68 -4.29 0.56 4.14
N HIS A 69 -5.36 0.00 4.70
CA HIS A 69 -5.96 -1.22 4.16
C HIS A 69 -6.94 -0.90 3.03
N HIS A 70 -6.74 -1.50 1.86
CA HIS A 70 -7.66 -1.43 0.72
C HIS A 70 -8.51 -2.70 0.63
N ALA A 71 -9.67 -2.70 1.28
CA ALA A 71 -10.60 -3.83 1.23
C ALA A 71 -11.07 -4.16 -0.21
N GLY A 72 -11.09 -3.18 -1.11
CA GLY A 72 -11.47 -3.34 -2.52
C GLY A 72 -10.30 -3.56 -3.47
N TRP A 73 -9.18 -4.13 -3.01
CA TRP A 73 -7.96 -4.31 -3.80
C TRP A 73 -8.18 -5.04 -5.13
N GLU A 74 -9.15 -5.95 -5.20
CA GLU A 74 -9.56 -6.66 -6.42
C GLU A 74 -10.10 -5.74 -7.53
N LYS A 75 -10.48 -4.50 -7.19
CA LYS A 75 -10.92 -3.50 -8.16
C LYS A 75 -9.77 -2.84 -8.91
N GLY A 76 -8.52 -3.28 -8.68
CA GLY A 76 -7.36 -2.88 -9.45
C GLY A 76 -6.55 -1.70 -8.87
N MET A 77 -5.43 -1.42 -9.54
CA MET A 77 -4.42 -0.46 -9.09
C MET A 77 -4.96 0.97 -8.91
N GLY A 78 -5.97 1.37 -9.70
CA GLY A 78 -6.58 2.70 -9.58
C GLY A 78 -7.21 2.93 -8.21
N GLY A 79 -7.92 1.92 -7.68
CA GLY A 79 -8.51 1.96 -6.35
C GLY A 79 -7.44 2.09 -5.25
N SER A 80 -6.33 1.36 -5.36
CA SER A 80 -5.21 1.42 -4.42
C SER A 80 -4.57 2.82 -4.36
N ILE A 81 -4.41 3.48 -5.51
CA ILE A 81 -3.92 4.87 -5.56
C ILE A 81 -4.94 5.83 -4.93
N SER A 82 -6.23 5.67 -5.25
CA SER A 82 -7.32 6.49 -4.71
C SER A 82 -7.37 6.44 -3.18
N VAL A 83 -7.31 5.25 -2.58
CA VAL A 83 -7.30 5.12 -1.12
C VAL A 83 -6.00 5.63 -0.51
N GLY A 84 -4.87 5.48 -1.22
CA GLY A 84 -3.56 5.95 -0.78
C GLY A 84 -3.45 7.46 -0.64
N ILE A 85 -4.03 8.22 -1.58
CA ILE A 85 -3.99 9.69 -1.55
C ILE A 85 -5.03 10.31 -0.61
N ARG A 86 -6.14 9.60 -0.37
CA ARG A 86 -7.31 10.11 0.35
C ARG A 86 -7.00 10.77 1.71
N PRO A 87 -6.13 10.22 2.58
CA PRO A 87 -5.82 10.85 3.87
C PRO A 87 -5.12 12.22 3.76
N TRP A 88 -4.60 12.55 2.59
CA TRP A 88 -3.93 13.83 2.34
C TRP A 88 -4.83 14.90 1.72
N MET A 89 -6.03 14.52 1.31
CA MET A 89 -7.03 15.45 0.79
C MET A 89 -7.55 16.36 1.90
N GLY A 90 -7.60 17.67 1.66
CA GLY A 90 -8.16 18.65 2.61
C GLY A 90 -7.32 18.92 3.86
N ARG A 91 -6.06 18.46 3.92
CA ARG A 91 -5.16 18.76 5.05
C ARG A 91 -4.87 20.26 5.16
N ARG A 92 -4.81 20.76 6.40
CA ARG A 92 -4.44 22.16 6.72
C ARG A 92 -3.09 22.57 6.13
N ASN A 93 -2.13 21.64 6.06
CA ASN A 93 -0.85 21.84 5.38
C ASN A 93 -0.80 20.93 4.14
N PRO A 94 -1.14 21.44 2.95
CA PRO A 94 -1.20 20.62 1.74
C PRO A 94 0.19 20.17 1.29
N LEU A 95 0.25 18.98 0.71
CA LEU A 95 1.47 18.48 0.08
C LEU A 95 1.78 19.29 -1.17
N LYS A 96 3.07 19.50 -1.45
CA LYS A 96 3.52 20.12 -2.71
C LYS A 96 3.44 19.14 -3.89
N GLY A 97 3.33 17.83 -3.60
CA GLY A 97 3.14 16.77 -4.58
C GLY A 97 3.12 15.40 -3.90
N VAL A 98 2.85 14.37 -4.69
CA VAL A 98 2.89 12.97 -4.25
C VAL A 98 3.68 12.14 -5.25
N ILE A 99 4.45 11.17 -4.77
CA ILE A 99 5.05 10.14 -5.60
C ILE A 99 4.21 8.87 -5.46
N VAL A 100 3.88 8.24 -6.59
CA VAL A 100 3.38 6.86 -6.62
C VAL A 100 4.58 5.94 -6.85
N LEU A 101 4.79 4.98 -5.95
CA LEU A 101 5.87 4.00 -5.96
C LEU A 101 5.29 2.59 -5.85
N LEU A 102 5.93 1.60 -6.48
CA LEU A 102 5.54 0.20 -6.39
C LEU A 102 6.49 -0.57 -5.44
N ALA A 103 5.95 -1.57 -4.75
CA ALA A 103 6.74 -2.39 -3.82
C ALA A 103 7.59 -3.47 -4.51
N ASP A 104 7.32 -3.75 -5.78
CA ASP A 104 8.00 -4.78 -6.60
C ASP A 104 9.15 -4.21 -7.44
N GLN A 105 9.51 -2.93 -7.27
CA GLN A 105 10.62 -2.24 -7.93
C GLN A 105 11.84 -2.07 -6.99
N PRO A 106 12.53 -3.16 -6.58
CA PRO A 106 13.52 -3.09 -5.50
C PRO A 106 14.80 -2.33 -5.85
N GLU A 107 15.09 -2.12 -7.14
CA GLU A 107 16.27 -1.36 -7.58
C GLU A 107 16.00 0.16 -7.64
N VAL A 108 14.76 0.60 -7.42
CA VAL A 108 14.46 2.03 -7.24
C VAL A 108 15.04 2.51 -5.92
N THR A 109 15.86 3.56 -5.97
CA THR A 109 16.58 4.11 -4.82
C THR A 109 15.98 5.42 -4.33
N ALA A 110 16.33 5.79 -3.09
CA ALA A 110 15.97 7.09 -2.51
C ALA A 110 16.46 8.29 -3.37
N ALA A 111 17.61 8.14 -4.05
CA ALA A 111 18.14 9.16 -4.95
C ALA A 111 17.24 9.36 -6.19
N HIS A 112 16.67 8.29 -6.74
CA HIS A 112 15.70 8.38 -7.84
C HIS A 112 14.45 9.15 -7.41
N LEU A 113 13.92 8.88 -6.21
CA LEU A 113 12.75 9.58 -5.69
C LEU A 113 13.03 11.07 -5.45
N ARG A 114 14.21 11.40 -4.91
CA ARG A 114 14.66 12.79 -4.77
C ARG A 114 14.80 13.48 -6.13
N ALA A 115 15.32 12.80 -7.15
CA ALA A 115 15.45 13.36 -8.50
C ALA A 115 14.08 13.72 -9.11
N LEU A 116 13.09 12.84 -8.97
CA LEU A 116 11.71 13.13 -9.41
C LEU A 116 11.14 14.37 -8.71
N ALA A 117 11.28 14.45 -7.38
CA ALA A 117 10.80 15.59 -6.61
C ALA A 117 11.55 16.89 -6.96
N ALA A 118 12.86 16.84 -7.19
CA ALA A 118 13.67 18.00 -7.56
C ALA A 118 13.31 18.55 -8.94
N ALA A 119 12.96 17.67 -9.89
CA ALA A 119 12.56 18.04 -11.24
C ALA A 119 11.10 18.52 -11.38
N SER A 120 10.37 18.63 -10.26
CA SER A 120 8.94 19.01 -10.25
C SER A 120 8.65 20.46 -10.60
N ALA A 121 9.64 21.35 -10.50
CA ALA A 121 9.45 22.76 -10.78
C ALA A 121 8.89 22.98 -12.20
N GLY A 122 7.72 23.63 -12.28
CA GLY A 122 7.06 23.95 -13.54
C GLY A 122 6.35 22.79 -14.25
N HIS A 123 6.23 21.61 -13.63
CA HIS A 123 5.60 20.44 -14.23
C HIS A 123 4.50 19.87 -13.34
N SER A 124 3.40 19.43 -13.93
CA SER A 124 2.35 18.75 -13.14
C SER A 124 2.64 17.26 -12.92
N ILE A 125 3.44 16.64 -13.80
CA ILE A 125 3.85 15.24 -13.70
C ILE A 125 5.34 15.13 -14.04
N VAL A 126 6.09 14.46 -13.17
CA VAL A 126 7.46 14.00 -13.43
C VAL A 126 7.46 12.48 -13.31
N ALA A 127 7.91 11.76 -14.32
CA ALA A 127 7.83 10.30 -14.35
C ALA A 127 9.18 9.67 -14.72
N ALA A 128 9.40 8.46 -14.20
CA ALA A 128 10.51 7.62 -14.61
C ALA A 128 10.39 7.25 -16.10
N ALA A 129 11.50 7.34 -16.83
CA ALA A 129 11.67 6.80 -18.16
C ALA A 129 12.64 5.61 -18.11
N TYR A 130 12.23 4.50 -18.71
CA TYR A 130 12.97 3.24 -18.71
C TYR A 130 12.42 2.29 -19.79
N SER A 131 13.28 1.48 -20.40
CA SER A 131 12.89 0.49 -21.43
C SER A 131 11.97 1.05 -22.54
N GLY A 132 12.20 2.30 -22.97
CA GLY A 132 11.37 2.97 -23.97
C GLY A 132 9.97 3.39 -23.50
N GLN A 133 9.67 3.26 -22.21
CA GLN A 133 8.39 3.60 -21.59
C GLN A 133 8.53 4.75 -20.59
N VAL A 134 7.40 5.37 -20.25
CA VAL A 134 7.28 6.37 -19.19
C VAL A 134 6.25 5.88 -18.18
N GLY A 135 6.66 5.77 -16.91
CA GLY A 135 5.90 5.05 -15.89
C GLY A 135 6.21 5.48 -14.47
N VAL A 136 5.84 4.64 -13.52
CA VAL A 136 6.13 4.82 -12.10
C VAL A 136 7.55 4.28 -11.78
N PRO A 137 8.28 4.84 -10.80
CA PRO A 137 7.85 5.90 -9.88
C PRO A 137 7.59 7.24 -10.59
N ALA A 138 6.51 7.91 -10.17
CA ALA A 138 6.10 9.18 -10.78
C ALA A 138 5.60 10.15 -9.72
N TRP A 139 6.05 11.40 -9.82
CA TRP A 139 5.63 12.54 -9.02
C TRP A 139 4.46 13.28 -9.68
N PHE A 140 3.47 13.66 -8.89
CA PHE A 140 2.26 14.35 -9.30
C PHE A 140 2.07 15.62 -8.46
N ALA A 141 1.77 16.73 -9.13
CA ALA A 141 1.46 18.00 -8.50
C ALA A 141 0.04 18.03 -7.90
N PRO A 142 -0.29 19.03 -7.06
CA PRO A 142 -1.58 19.14 -6.39
C PRO A 142 -2.78 19.22 -7.35
N ASP A 143 -2.60 19.80 -8.54
CA ASP A 143 -3.64 19.86 -9.58
C ASP A 143 -4.04 18.48 -10.11
N LYS A 144 -3.20 17.45 -9.88
CA LYS A 144 -3.49 16.06 -10.25
C LYS A 144 -4.09 15.24 -9.10
N PHE A 145 -4.15 15.76 -7.87
CA PHE A 145 -4.63 14.96 -6.73
C PHE A 145 -6.07 14.50 -6.89
N MET A 146 -6.96 15.37 -7.38
CA MET A 146 -8.34 14.96 -7.68
C MET A 146 -8.41 13.89 -8.76
N ARG A 147 -7.50 13.91 -9.73
CA ARG A 147 -7.44 12.87 -10.78
C ARG A 147 -6.95 11.54 -10.22
N LEU A 148 -5.97 11.55 -9.31
CA LEU A 148 -5.50 10.36 -8.59
C LEU A 148 -6.60 9.80 -7.68
N LEU A 149 -7.34 10.66 -6.98
CA LEU A 149 -8.45 10.27 -6.10
C LEU A 149 -9.60 9.60 -6.86
N LEU A 150 -9.84 10.00 -8.12
CA LEU A 150 -10.91 9.48 -8.97
C LEU A 150 -10.45 8.31 -9.87
N LEU A 151 -9.25 7.77 -9.66
CA LEU A 151 -8.83 6.55 -10.36
C LEU A 151 -9.63 5.34 -9.87
N GLU A 152 -9.99 4.48 -10.81
CA GLU A 152 -10.80 3.28 -10.59
C GLU A 152 -10.35 2.16 -11.53
N GLY A 153 -10.66 0.91 -11.19
CA GLY A 153 -10.33 -0.24 -12.03
C GLY A 153 -8.83 -0.53 -12.10
N GLU A 154 -8.45 -1.24 -13.14
CA GLU A 154 -7.04 -1.52 -13.49
C GLU A 154 -6.28 -0.27 -13.98
N LYS A 155 -6.95 0.88 -14.13
CA LYS A 155 -6.33 2.11 -14.59
C LYS A 155 -5.44 2.70 -13.49
N GLY A 156 -4.17 2.33 -13.52
CA GLY A 156 -3.15 2.90 -12.65
C GLY A 156 -2.70 4.31 -13.09
N ALA A 157 -1.68 4.80 -12.40
CA ALA A 157 -1.06 6.12 -12.63
C ALA A 157 -0.60 6.34 -14.08
N LYS A 158 -0.22 5.26 -14.79
CA LYS A 158 0.19 5.27 -16.21
C LYS A 158 -0.84 5.95 -17.12
N THR A 159 -2.12 5.84 -16.80
CA THR A 159 -3.19 6.49 -17.59
C THR A 159 -3.18 8.02 -17.47
N LEU A 160 -2.82 8.56 -16.30
CA LEU A 160 -2.67 10.00 -16.11
C LEU A 160 -1.39 10.51 -16.78
N ILE A 161 -0.31 9.74 -16.68
CA ILE A 161 0.97 10.03 -17.35
C ILE A 161 0.75 10.12 -18.88
N ALA A 162 0.09 9.13 -19.48
CA ALA A 162 -0.13 9.09 -20.93
C ALA A 162 -1.01 10.24 -21.46
N ARG A 163 -1.88 10.80 -20.60
CA ARG A 163 -2.79 11.91 -20.98
C ARG A 163 -2.19 13.29 -20.75
N GLU A 164 -1.06 13.38 -20.06
CA GLU A 164 -0.42 14.66 -19.77
C GLU A 164 0.53 15.04 -20.93
N PRO A 165 0.26 16.13 -21.66
CA PRO A 165 1.09 16.52 -22.80
C PRO A 165 2.50 16.93 -22.41
N ARG A 166 2.72 17.40 -21.18
CA ARG A 166 4.01 17.95 -20.71
C ARG A 166 4.59 17.18 -19.52
N VAL A 167 4.68 15.86 -19.64
CA VAL A 167 5.38 15.03 -18.64
C VAL A 167 6.88 15.32 -18.68
N ARG A 168 7.47 15.69 -17.54
CA ARG A 168 8.92 15.69 -17.37
C ARG A 168 9.40 14.25 -17.19
N ARG A 169 10.36 13.83 -18.00
CA ARG A 169 10.95 12.49 -17.93
C ARG A 169 12.28 12.54 -17.21
N ILE A 170 12.53 11.56 -16.34
CA ILE A 170 13.81 11.34 -15.67
C ILE A 170 14.23 9.91 -15.97
N GLU A 171 15.42 9.73 -16.54
CA GLU A 171 15.97 8.41 -16.83
C GLU A 171 16.23 7.66 -15.52
N ILE A 172 15.48 6.58 -15.32
CA ILE A 172 15.61 5.70 -14.15
C ILE A 172 15.54 4.26 -14.66
N PRO A 173 16.61 3.73 -15.31
CA PRO A 173 16.63 2.37 -15.83
C PRO A 173 16.31 1.30 -14.79
N ALA A 174 16.63 1.55 -13.52
CA ALA A 174 16.32 0.68 -12.39
C ALA A 174 14.81 0.42 -12.19
N ALA A 175 13.94 1.32 -12.67
CA ALA A 175 12.49 1.12 -12.60
C ALA A 175 11.97 0.10 -13.65
N ALA A 176 12.83 -0.41 -14.53
CA ALA A 176 12.50 -1.51 -15.43
C ALA A 176 12.58 -2.89 -14.77
N PHE A 177 13.21 -3.00 -13.60
CA PHE A 177 13.37 -4.25 -12.90
C PHE A 177 12.25 -4.42 -11.87
N ASP A 178 11.26 -5.24 -12.23
CA ASP A 178 10.14 -5.64 -11.39
C ASP A 178 10.31 -7.12 -10.99
N ILE A 179 10.00 -7.48 -9.74
CA ILE A 179 9.96 -8.87 -9.30
C ILE A 179 8.52 -9.40 -9.41
N ASP A 180 8.30 -10.26 -10.39
CA ASP A 180 6.99 -10.84 -10.71
C ASP A 180 6.94 -12.36 -10.51
N THR A 181 8.08 -13.04 -10.63
CA THR A 181 8.21 -14.47 -10.39
C THR A 181 9.37 -14.80 -9.44
N PRO A 182 9.38 -15.98 -8.81
CA PRO A 182 10.47 -16.37 -7.91
C PRO A 182 11.84 -16.37 -8.59
N GLU A 183 11.91 -16.63 -9.89
CA GLU A 183 13.14 -16.63 -10.70
C GLU A 183 13.78 -15.25 -10.81
N ASP A 184 13.01 -14.17 -10.61
CA ASP A 184 13.53 -12.80 -10.59
C ASP A 184 14.31 -12.49 -9.30
N LEU A 185 14.21 -13.34 -8.26
CA LEU A 185 14.95 -13.15 -7.01
C LEU A 185 16.44 -13.55 -7.18
N PRO A 186 17.38 -12.70 -6.74
CA PRO A 186 18.79 -13.05 -6.74
C PRO A 186 19.05 -14.23 -5.80
N GLY A 187 19.57 -15.33 -6.34
CA GLY A 187 19.86 -16.55 -5.59
C GLY A 187 18.72 -17.56 -5.55
N ALA A 188 17.63 -17.36 -6.30
CA ALA A 188 16.65 -18.42 -6.53
C ALA A 188 17.35 -19.60 -7.22
N ALA A 189 17.43 -20.74 -6.55
CA ALA A 189 17.75 -21.99 -7.21
C ALA A 189 16.67 -22.26 -8.28
N PRO A 190 17.01 -22.82 -9.46
CA PRO A 190 15.98 -23.29 -10.38
C PRO A 190 15.05 -24.23 -9.61
N ALA A 191 13.73 -24.00 -9.72
CA ALA A 191 12.69 -24.58 -8.88
C ALA A 191 13.00 -26.02 -8.44
N ALA A 192 13.45 -26.16 -7.19
CA ALA A 192 13.56 -27.42 -6.49
C ALA A 192 12.50 -27.45 -5.39
N ASP A 193 11.80 -28.57 -5.32
CA ASP A 193 10.53 -28.88 -4.63
C ASP A 193 10.10 -28.00 -3.44
N ALA A 194 8.85 -27.55 -3.54
CA ALA A 194 8.11 -26.74 -2.57
C ALA A 194 7.81 -27.50 -1.25
N ALA A 195 8.79 -27.61 -0.36
CA ALA A 195 8.61 -28.30 0.92
C ALA A 195 8.87 -27.47 2.19
N ASP A 196 9.40 -26.24 2.11
CA ASP A 196 9.88 -25.51 3.31
C ASP A 196 9.32 -24.08 3.52
N LEU A 197 8.20 -23.73 2.88
CA LEU A 197 7.49 -22.49 3.23
C LEU A 197 6.50 -22.76 4.38
N PRO A 198 6.43 -21.90 5.42
CA PRO A 198 5.43 -22.02 6.47
C PRO A 198 4.03 -21.89 5.86
N ASP A 199 3.13 -22.78 6.28
CA ASP A 199 1.74 -22.87 5.83
C ASP A 199 0.96 -21.61 6.22
N ILE A 200 0.95 -20.61 5.33
CA ILE A 200 0.11 -19.41 5.44
C ILE A 200 -1.21 -19.68 4.71
N THR A 201 -2.21 -20.10 5.47
CA THR A 201 -3.59 -20.20 4.99
C THR A 201 -4.10 -18.81 4.58
N VAL A 202 -4.32 -18.65 3.27
CA VAL A 202 -5.02 -17.49 2.71
C VAL A 202 -6.45 -17.54 3.26
N GLY A 203 -6.79 -16.58 4.11
CA GLY A 203 -8.14 -16.48 4.67
C GLY A 203 -9.17 -16.34 3.54
N GLU A 204 -10.20 -17.19 3.55
CA GLU A 204 -11.30 -17.12 2.58
C GLU A 204 -11.91 -15.72 2.53
N PRO A 205 -12.27 -15.22 1.32
CA PRO A 205 -12.94 -13.93 1.20
C PRO A 205 -14.28 -13.98 1.95
N ALA A 206 -14.51 -12.97 2.79
CA ALA A 206 -15.76 -12.84 3.52
C ALA A 206 -16.95 -12.80 2.54
N PRO A 207 -18.00 -13.61 2.74
CA PRO A 207 -19.13 -13.65 1.82
C PRO A 207 -19.89 -12.30 1.83
N PRO A 208 -20.45 -11.87 0.69
CA PRO A 208 -21.18 -10.61 0.62
C PRO A 208 -22.58 -10.76 1.22
N GLY A 209 -22.86 -10.01 2.27
CA GLY A 209 -24.22 -9.52 2.55
C GLY A 209 -24.78 -9.69 3.96
N GLY A 210 -25.45 -8.64 4.41
CA GLY A 210 -26.58 -8.72 5.34
C GLY A 210 -26.33 -8.15 6.74
N ILE A 211 -26.83 -6.93 6.98
CA ILE A 211 -27.05 -6.42 8.33
C ILE A 211 -27.94 -7.42 9.08
N ARG A 212 -27.37 -8.09 10.09
CA ARG A 212 -28.12 -8.94 11.04
C ARG A 212 -27.98 -8.34 12.43
N LEU A 213 -29.02 -7.61 12.86
CA LEU A 213 -29.21 -7.21 14.25
C LEU A 213 -29.28 -8.49 15.11
N ARG A 214 -28.29 -8.74 15.97
CA ARG A 214 -28.39 -9.76 17.02
C ARG A 214 -28.92 -9.11 18.31
N LYS A 215 -30.11 -9.53 18.71
CA LYS A 215 -30.59 -9.48 20.10
C LYS A 215 -29.88 -10.58 20.89
N GLU A 216 -29.04 -10.22 21.86
CA GLU A 216 -28.63 -11.10 22.96
C GLU A 216 -28.84 -10.29 24.25
N LEU A 217 -29.95 -10.49 24.97
CA LEU A 217 -30.20 -11.54 25.96
C LEU A 217 -29.26 -11.44 27.17
N PHE A 218 -29.55 -10.49 28.06
CA PHE A 218 -29.01 -10.42 29.42
C PHE A 218 -29.40 -11.68 30.20
N ARG A 219 -28.40 -12.43 30.67
CA ARG A 219 -28.58 -13.53 31.62
C ARG A 219 -27.63 -13.32 32.80
N ILE A 220 -28.08 -12.55 33.79
CA ILE A 220 -27.39 -12.45 35.09
C ILE A 220 -28.02 -13.51 36.00
N LYS A 221 -27.24 -14.52 36.38
CA LYS A 221 -27.52 -15.40 37.53
C LYS A 221 -26.52 -15.04 38.62
N ASN A 222 -27.01 -14.52 39.75
CA ASN A 222 -26.36 -14.76 41.03
C ASN A 222 -27.43 -14.74 42.15
N PRO A 223 -27.55 -15.78 42.98
CA PRO A 223 -28.59 -15.87 43.99
C PRO A 223 -28.09 -15.46 45.40
N LEU A 224 -29.05 -15.02 46.22
CA LEU A 224 -29.09 -15.03 47.69
C LEU A 224 -28.26 -13.99 48.47
N ARG A 225 -28.98 -13.04 49.09
CA ARG A 225 -29.31 -13.16 50.53
C ARG A 225 -30.42 -12.19 50.96
N PHE A 226 -31.46 -12.78 51.54
CA PHE A 226 -32.55 -12.16 52.27
C PHE A 226 -32.05 -11.63 53.61
N VAL A 227 -32.34 -10.38 53.96
CA VAL A 227 -32.60 -9.94 55.34
C VAL A 227 -33.65 -8.81 55.29
N ALA A 228 -34.83 -9.09 55.84
CA ALA A 228 -35.77 -8.14 56.40
C ALA A 228 -35.84 -8.45 57.93
N PRO A 229 -36.54 -7.70 58.81
CA PRO A 229 -37.57 -6.69 58.54
C PRO A 229 -37.60 -5.49 59.53
N LEU A 230 -38.68 -4.68 59.41
CA LEU A 230 -39.42 -3.92 60.45
C LEU A 230 -39.19 -2.41 60.63
N GLY A 231 -40.33 -1.70 60.67
CA GLY A 231 -40.54 -0.38 61.30
C GLY A 231 -41.13 0.67 60.33
N ALA A 232 -42.44 0.70 60.02
CA ALA A 232 -43.56 1.24 60.82
C ALA A 232 -43.54 2.78 61.00
N PHE A 233 -44.57 3.44 60.45
CA PHE A 233 -45.20 4.73 60.87
C PHE A 233 -44.26 5.95 61.04
N ARG A 234 -44.36 7.01 60.22
CA ARG A 234 -45.43 8.04 60.18
C ARG A 234 -45.18 9.00 59.03
#